data_AF-A0A3D5A9V4-F1
#
_entry.id   AF-A0A3D5A9V4-F1
#
_cell.length_a   1.000
_cell.length_b   1.000
_cell.length_c   1.000
_cell.angle_alpha   90.00
_cell.angle_beta   90.00
_cell.angle_gamma   90.00
#
_symmetry.space_group_name_H-M   'P 1'
#
loop_
_entity.id
_entity.type
_entity.pdbx_description
1 polymer ?
#
loop_
_entity_poly.entity_id
_entity_poly.type
_entity_poly.pdbx_seq_one_letter_code
_entity_poly.pdbx_strand_id
1 'polypeptide(L)' 'KPEEVRNAVEFALSHPGPILLNVFTNPNALAMPPKVDFDQMVGMAKSMSKLMLGGKMQEVIDTIKSNYKHLKEL' A
#
# COMPACT_ATOMS: atom_id res chain seq x y z
N LYS A 1 -8.47 -5.47 -22.99
CA LYS A 1 -7.18 -4.76 -22.81
C LYS A 1 -7.43 -3.45 -22.07
N PRO A 2 -6.43 -2.81 -21.43
CA PRO A 2 -6.64 -1.54 -20.71
C PRO A 2 -7.33 -0.46 -21.56
N GLU A 3 -7.00 -0.36 -22.85
CA GLU A 3 -7.63 0.58 -23.79
C GLU A 3 -9.13 0.30 -24.05
N GLU A 4 -9.60 -0.93 -23.81
CA GLU A 4 -10.99 -1.33 -24.05
C GLU A 4 -11.89 -1.10 -22.83
N VAL A 5 -11.31 -0.80 -21.66
CA VAL A 5 -12.06 -0.66 -20.40
C VAL A 5 -13.12 0.43 -20.51
N ARG A 6 -12.78 1.57 -21.13
CA ARG A 6 -13.72 2.69 -21.29
C ARG A 6 -14.96 2.28 -22.09
N ASN A 7 -14.75 1.66 -23.25
CA ASN A 7 -15.83 1.23 -24.13
C ASN A 7 -16.64 0.09 -23.48
N ALA A 8 -15.99 -0.82 -22.76
CA ALA A 8 -16.66 -1.91 -22.04
C ALA A 8 -17.56 -1.38 -20.90
N VAL A 9 -17.14 -0.33 -20.19
CA VAL A 9 -17.94 0.34 -19.16
C VAL A 9 -19.12 1.08 -19.80
N GLU A 10 -18.90 1.84 -20.86
CA GLU A 10 -19.97 2.57 -21.57
C GLU A 10 -21.02 1.59 -22.14
N PHE A 11 -20.59 0.46 -22.70
CA PHE A 11 -21.48 -0.61 -23.16
C PHE A 11 -22.27 -1.25 -22.01
N ALA A 12 -21.61 -1.57 -20.89
CA ALA A 12 -22.26 -2.18 -19.74
C ALA A 12 -23.34 -1.28 -19.12
N LEU A 13 -23.08 0.03 -19.04
CA LEU A 13 -24.05 1.01 -18.53
C LEU A 13 -25.22 1.26 -19.49
N SER A 14 -25.01 1.08 -20.80
CA SER A 14 -26.04 1.27 -21.83
C SER A 14 -26.87 0.00 -22.07
N HIS A 15 -26.51 -1.13 -21.44
CA HIS A 15 -27.19 -2.40 -21.65
C HIS A 15 -28.53 -2.42 -20.89
N PRO A 16 -29.67 -2.65 -21.57
CA PRO A 16 -30.98 -2.72 -20.92
C PRO A 16 -31.16 -4.08 -20.23
N GLY A 17 -30.53 -4.26 -19.07
CA GLY A 17 -30.62 -5.48 -18.27
C GLY A 17 -29.41 -5.70 -17.36
N PRO A 18 -29.44 -6.70 -16.47
CA PRO A 18 -28.29 -7.03 -15.64
C PRO A 18 -27.13 -7.54 -16.48
N ILE A 19 -25.94 -7.00 -16.26
CA ILE A 19 -24.71 -7.39 -16.93
C ILE A 19 -23.58 -7.60 -15.89
N LEU A 20 -22.73 -8.59 -16.14
CA LEU A 20 -21.52 -8.84 -15.36
C LEU A 20 -20.30 -8.35 -16.15
N LEU A 21 -19.70 -7.24 -15.71
CA LEU A 21 -18.45 -6.73 -16.24
C LEU A 21 -17.29 -7.21 -15.36
N ASN A 22 -16.46 -8.12 -15.87
CA ASN A 22 -15.29 -8.64 -15.15
C ASN A 22 -14.01 -7.91 -15.60
N VAL A 23 -13.34 -7.22 -14.68
CA VAL A 23 -12.13 -6.43 -14.95
C VAL A 23 -10.96 -7.00 -14.15
N PHE A 24 -9.99 -7.57 -14.85
CA PHE A 24 -8.75 -8.04 -14.25
C PHE A 24 -7.75 -6.89 -14.14
N THR A 25 -7.44 -6.49 -12.91
CA THR A 25 -6.43 -5.46 -12.61
C THR A 25 -5.11 -6.11 -12.20
N ASN A 26 -4.03 -5.31 -12.16
CA ASN A 26 -2.74 -5.79 -11.69
C ASN A 26 -2.78 -5.98 -10.16
N PRO A 27 -2.57 -7.21 -9.63
CA PRO A 27 -2.56 -7.45 -8.18
C PRO A 27 -1.37 -6.80 -7.46
N ASN A 28 -0.34 -6.40 -8.21
CA ASN A 28 0.85 -5.70 -7.69
C ASN A 28 0.74 -4.16 -7.80
N ALA A 29 -0.44 -3.61 -8.12
CA ALA A 29 -0.66 -2.18 -8.00
C ALA A 29 -0.68 -1.84 -6.49
N LEU A 30 0.48 -1.47 -5.96
CA LEU A 30 0.63 -0.88 -4.63
C LEU A 30 -0.41 0.24 -4.46
N ALA A 31 -1.51 -0.06 -3.76
CA ALA A 31 -2.44 0.94 -3.30
C ALA A 31 -1.73 1.74 -2.21
N MET A 32 -0.93 2.72 -2.60
CA MET A 32 -0.30 3.64 -1.67
C MET A 32 -1.44 4.45 -1.01
N PRO A 33 -1.67 4.32 0.29
CA PRO A 33 -2.73 5.07 0.95
C PRO A 33 -2.40 6.56 0.80
N PRO A 34 -3.34 7.40 0.34
CA PRO A 34 -3.09 8.84 0.10
C PRO A 34 -2.77 9.61 1.39
N LYS A 35 -2.96 8.98 2.55
CA LYS A 35 -2.61 9.52 3.85
C LYS A 35 -1.64 8.54 4.49
N VAL A 36 -0.36 8.86 4.46
CA VAL A 36 0.52 8.43 5.56
C VAL A 36 -0.02 9.16 6.79
N ASP A 37 -0.86 8.48 7.58
CA ASP A 37 -1.44 9.08 8.76
C ASP A 37 -0.30 9.42 9.72
N PHE A 38 -0.07 10.71 9.97
CA PHE A 38 0.98 11.18 10.88
C PHE A 38 0.87 10.50 12.25
N ASP A 39 -0.33 10.10 12.64
CA ASP A 39 -0.61 9.37 13.88
C ASP A 39 0.01 7.96 13.91
N GLN A 40 0.09 7.27 12.77
CA GLN A 40 0.83 5.99 12.66
C GLN A 40 2.34 6.19 12.76
N MET A 41 2.87 7.29 12.21
CA MET A 41 4.30 7.61 12.33
C MET A 41 4.69 7.88 13.78
N VAL A 42 3.83 8.55 14.56
CA VAL A 42 4.05 8.81 15.99
C VAL A 42 4.06 7.51 16.79
N GLY A 43 3.13 6.58 16.52
CA GLY A 43 3.09 5.26 17.18
C GLY A 43 4.34 4.41 16.92
N MET A 44 4.84 4.44 15.67
CA MET A 44 6.08 3.76 15.28
C MET A 44 7.29 4.41 15.96
N ALA A 45 7.40 5.74 15.90
CA ALA A 45 8.50 6.48 16.53
C ALA A 45 8.56 6.21 18.04
N LYS A 46 7.42 6.25 18.74
CA LYS A 46 7.34 5.99 20.19
C LYS A 46 7.81 4.58 20.55
N SER A 47 7.45 3.58 19.75
CA SER A 47 7.85 2.19 19.96
C SER A 47 9.34 1.98 19.72
N MET A 48 9.88 2.59 18.66
CA MET A 48 11.32 2.59 18.37
C MET A 48 12.11 3.30 19.47
N SER A 49 11.66 4.47 19.94
CA SER A 49 12.28 5.18 21.07
C SER A 49 12.27 4.33 22.34
N LYS A 50 11.19 3.59 22.64
CA LYS A 50 11.11 2.70 23.80
C LYS A 50 12.10 1.53 23.70
N LEU A 51 12.27 0.94 22.51
CA LEU A 51 13.24 -0.14 22.28
C LEU A 51 14.68 0.34 22.39
N MET A 52 14.98 1.54 21.88
CA MET A 52 16.30 2.18 22.02
C MET A 52 16.65 2.45 23.48
N LEU A 53 15.70 2.94 24.28
CA LEU A 53 15.89 3.19 25.71
C LEU A 53 15.97 1.90 26.55
N GLY A 54 15.50 0.76 26.01
CA GLY A 54 15.53 -0.56 26.66
C GLY A 54 16.83 -1.35 26.49
N GLY A 55 17.90 -0.76 25.92
CA GLY A 55 19.22 -1.40 25.82
C GLY A 55 19.41 -2.37 24.64
N LYS A 56 18.41 -2.49 23.74
CA LYS A 56 18.43 -3.37 22.56
C LYS A 56 18.80 -2.62 21.27
N MET A 57 19.74 -1.68 21.37
CA MET A 57 20.14 -0.82 20.24
C MET A 57 20.66 -1.63 19.03
N GLN A 58 21.36 -2.73 19.29
CA GLN A 58 21.93 -3.58 18.25
C GLN A 58 20.85 -4.30 17.42
N GLU A 59 19.83 -4.88 18.08
CA GLU A 59 18.69 -5.52 17.40
C GLU A 59 17.89 -4.50 16.56
N VAL A 60 17.74 -3.26 17.06
CA VAL A 60 17.04 -2.19 16.34
C VAL A 60 17.82 -1.78 15.07
N ILE A 61 19.15 -1.61 15.16
CA ILE A 61 19.98 -1.25 14.00
C ILE A 61 19.99 -2.37 12.95
N ASP A 62 20.08 -3.63 13.38
CA ASP A 62 20.07 -4.78 12.46
C ASP A 62 18.70 -4.92 11.77
N THR A 63 17.61 -4.65 12.49
CA THR A 63 16.24 -4.62 11.94
C THR A 63 16.03 -3.43 10.98
N ILE A 64 16.61 -2.27 11.27
CA ILE A 64 16.54 -1.11 10.37
C ILE A 64 17.33 -1.39 9.09
N LYS A 65 18.54 -1.96 9.19
CA LYS A 65 19.35 -2.32 8.01
C LYS A 65 18.66 -3.36 7.14
N SER A 66 17.99 -4.36 7.74
CA SER A 66 17.28 -5.38 6.98
C SER A 66 16.06 -4.84 6.26
N ASN A 67 15.35 -3.85 6.84
CA ASN A 67 14.14 -3.26 6.27
C ASN A 67 14.38 -2.01 5.39
N TYR A 68 15.55 -1.37 5.48
CA TYR A 68 15.86 -0.15 4.72
C TYR A 68 15.80 -0.36 3.19
N LYS A 69 16.09 -1.57 2.69
CA LYS A 69 15.94 -1.89 1.26
C LYS A 69 14.49 -1.87 0.78
N HIS A 70 13.51 -2.07 1.66
CA HIS A 70 12.08 -2.07 1.32
C HIS A 70 11.40 -0.72 1.57
N LEU A 71 11.99 0.15 2.39
CA LEU A 71 11.49 1.52 2.61
C LEU A 71 11.80 2.49 1.48
N LYS A 72 12.71 2.14 0.56
CA LYS A 72 13.14 3.01 -0.56
C LYS A 72 12.23 2.95 -1.79
N GLU A 73 11.15 2.15 -1.73
CA GLU A 73 10.12 2.03 -2.78
C GLU A 73 8.77 2.63 -2.37
N LEU A 74 8.73 3.42 -1.28
CA LEU A 74 7.61 4.30 -0.93
C LEU A 74 7.96 5.76 -1.22
#